data_AF-A0A094PD94-F1
#
_entry.id   AF-A0A094PD94-F1
#
_cell.length_a   1.000
_cell.length_b   1.000
_cell.length_c   1.000
_cell.angle_alpha   90.00
_cell.angle_beta   90.00
_cell.angle_gamma   90.00
#
_symmetry.space_group_name_H-M   'P 1'
#
loop_
_entity.id
_entity.type
_entity.pdbx_description
1 polymer ?
#
loop_
_entity_poly.entity_id
_entity_poly.type
_entity_poly.pdbx_seq_one_letter_code
_entity_poly.pdbx_strand_id
1 'polypeptide(L)'
;MTSKTSRLGADLGSTELTGVIEQRLDAIEAQLLKQCHSDVPLIDDMTTHLVKAGGKRFRPLITVLSATLGDVHKPEIVKAAVVVELTHLATLYHDDVMDEATMRRGAVSVNQRFSNSQAILAGDFLFARASELVADLGPEAVRLQAQTFERLVTGQLLETAGPKADEDPVEFH
;
A
#
# COMPACT_ATOMS: atom_id res chain seq x y z
N MET A 1 -23.83 -28.12 -0.55
CA MET A 1 -22.44 -27.70 -0.31
C MET A 1 -22.26 -26.36 -0.99
N THR A 2 -22.32 -25.29 -0.21
CA THR A 2 -22.25 -23.90 -0.70
C THR A 2 -20.85 -23.61 -1.22
N SER A 3 -20.76 -23.30 -2.52
CA SER A 3 -19.55 -22.79 -3.17
C SER A 3 -19.05 -21.58 -2.40
N LYS A 4 -17.87 -21.69 -1.76
CA LYS A 4 -17.14 -20.52 -1.25
C LYS A 4 -16.80 -19.67 -2.46
N THR A 5 -17.47 -18.53 -2.62
CA THR A 5 -17.05 -17.52 -3.58
C THR A 5 -15.61 -17.10 -3.23
N SER A 6 -14.68 -17.40 -4.13
CA SER A 6 -13.27 -17.01 -4.02
C SER A 6 -13.15 -15.53 -3.65
N ARG A 7 -12.23 -15.18 -2.73
CA ARG A 7 -12.00 -13.77 -2.33
C ARG A 7 -11.57 -12.90 -3.51
N LEU A 8 -11.09 -13.51 -4.59
CA LEU A 8 -10.62 -12.84 -5.79
C LEU A 8 -11.78 -12.27 -6.63
N GLY A 9 -13.02 -12.72 -6.41
CA GLY A 9 -14.18 -12.30 -7.20
C GLY A 9 -14.07 -12.67 -8.69
N ALA A 10 -13.08 -13.49 -9.06
CA ALA A 10 -12.76 -13.91 -10.41
C ALA A 10 -12.35 -15.39 -10.41
N ASP A 11 -12.74 -16.11 -11.46
CA ASP A 11 -12.28 -17.46 -11.73
C ASP A 11 -10.92 -17.40 -12.45
N LEU A 12 -9.89 -17.93 -11.81
CA LEU A 12 -8.52 -17.97 -12.34
C LEU A 12 -8.25 -19.21 -13.20
N GLY A 13 -9.27 -20.03 -13.46
CA GLY A 13 -9.17 -21.22 -14.33
C GLY A 13 -8.40 -22.40 -13.72
N SER A 14 -7.85 -22.25 -12.51
CA SER A 14 -7.17 -23.32 -11.76
C SER A 14 -7.43 -23.21 -10.26
N THR A 15 -8.00 -24.27 -9.67
CA THR A 15 -8.25 -24.38 -8.23
C THR A 15 -6.96 -24.39 -7.41
N GLU A 16 -5.90 -25.00 -7.94
CA GLU A 16 -4.58 -25.04 -7.30
C GLU A 16 -3.96 -23.65 -7.23
N LEU A 17 -3.95 -22.94 -8.37
CA LEU A 17 -3.43 -21.57 -8.43
C LEU A 17 -4.22 -20.63 -7.53
N THR A 18 -5.55 -20.77 -7.53
CA THR A 18 -6.43 -20.01 -6.63
C THR A 18 -6.06 -20.23 -5.17
N GLY A 19 -5.85 -21.49 -4.76
CA GLY A 19 -5.44 -21.82 -3.39
C GLY A 19 -4.09 -21.23 -3.00
N VAL A 20 -3.09 -21.27 -3.90
CA VAL A 20 -1.77 -20.66 -3.66
C VAL A 20 -1.90 -19.15 -3.46
N ILE A 21 -2.66 -18.47 -4.32
CA ILE A 21 -2.86 -17.02 -4.23
C ILE A 21 -3.58 -16.65 -2.94
N GLU A 22 -4.65 -17.36 -2.57
CA GLU A 22 -5.38 -17.11 -1.33
C GLU A 22 -4.47 -17.27 -0.09
N GLN A 23 -3.65 -18.33 -0.06
CA GLN A 23 -2.68 -18.54 1.02
C GLN A 23 -1.65 -17.41 1.10
N ARG A 24 -1.18 -16.90 -0.05
CA ARG A 24 -0.26 -15.76 -0.12
C ARG A 24 -0.93 -14.49 0.40
N LEU A 25 -2.16 -14.21 0.00
CA LEU A 25 -2.91 -13.05 0.49
C LEU A 25 -3.12 -13.09 2.00
N ASP A 26 -3.40 -14.26 2.57
CA ASP A 26 -3.50 -14.44 4.03
C ASP A 26 -2.15 -14.16 4.73
N ALA A 27 -1.04 -14.65 4.17
CA ALA A 27 0.30 -14.36 4.68
C ALA A 27 0.65 -12.87 4.59
N ILE A 28 0.26 -12.21 3.49
CA ILE A 28 0.46 -10.78 3.29
C ILE A 28 -0.33 -9.98 4.33
N GLU A 29 -1.60 -10.30 4.58
CA GLU A 29 -2.41 -9.57 5.56
C GLU A 29 -1.81 -9.70 6.97
N ALA A 30 -1.39 -10.91 7.35
CA ALA A 30 -0.74 -11.14 8.64
C ALA A 30 0.57 -10.35 8.79
N GLN A 31 1.41 -10.35 7.75
CA GLN A 31 2.67 -9.62 7.77
C GLN A 31 2.45 -8.10 7.72
N LEU A 32 1.47 -7.61 6.96
CA LEU A 32 1.12 -6.20 6.88
C LEU A 32 0.68 -5.67 8.25
N LEU A 33 -0.23 -6.37 8.92
CA LEU A 33 -0.67 -6.02 10.28
C LEU A 33 0.50 -5.98 11.25
N LYS A 34 1.40 -6.97 11.19
CA LYS A 34 2.62 -7.00 12.03
C LYS A 34 3.49 -5.76 11.83
N GLN A 35 3.65 -5.28 10.59
CA GLN A 35 4.49 -4.12 10.29
C GLN A 35 3.87 -2.79 10.71
N CYS A 36 2.54 -2.73 10.76
CA CYS A 36 1.85 -1.56 11.28
C CYS A 36 1.93 -1.46 12.81
N HIS A 37 2.26 -2.53 13.55
CA HIS A 37 2.32 -2.49 15.00
C HIS A 37 3.56 -1.75 15.54
N SER A 38 3.42 -1.14 16.73
CA SER A 38 4.50 -0.43 17.42
C SER A 38 4.40 -0.57 18.94
N ASP A 39 5.53 -0.62 19.63
CA ASP A 39 5.57 -0.60 21.10
C ASP A 39 5.21 0.78 21.67
N VAL A 40 5.16 1.82 20.82
CA VAL A 40 4.70 3.16 21.19
C VAL A 40 3.19 3.24 20.95
N PRO A 41 2.35 3.34 22.00
CA PRO A 41 0.89 3.22 21.85
C PRO A 41 0.27 4.23 20.88
N LEU A 42 0.79 5.46 20.86
CA LEU A 42 0.31 6.50 19.94
C LEU A 42 0.60 6.13 18.48
N ILE A 43 1.81 5.60 18.19
CA ILE A 43 2.16 5.17 16.84
C ILE A 43 1.27 3.99 16.45
N ASP A 44 1.13 2.99 17.32
CA ASP A 44 0.31 1.79 17.07
C ASP A 44 -1.15 2.12 16.73
N ASP A 45 -1.79 3.01 17.49
CA ASP A 45 -3.17 3.44 17.21
C ASP A 45 -3.25 4.14 15.84
N MET A 46 -2.31 5.04 15.55
CA MET A 46 -2.31 5.77 14.27
C MET A 46 -2.09 4.84 13.07
N THR A 47 -1.10 3.96 13.11
CA THR A 47 -0.67 3.13 11.97
C THR A 47 -1.57 1.91 11.76
N THR A 48 -2.22 1.40 12.81
CA THR A 48 -3.17 0.28 12.67
C THR A 48 -4.58 0.72 12.28
N HIS A 49 -4.92 2.01 12.40
CA HIS A 49 -6.26 2.54 12.10
C HIS A 49 -6.70 2.27 10.66
N LEU A 50 -5.93 2.69 9.65
CA LEU A 50 -6.31 2.53 8.25
C LEU A 50 -6.14 1.10 7.72
N VAL A 51 -5.22 0.32 8.27
CA VAL A 51 -5.05 -1.08 7.86
C VAL A 51 -6.24 -1.94 8.31
N LYS A 52 -6.74 -1.70 9.54
CA LYS A 52 -7.92 -2.36 10.12
C LYS A 52 -9.23 -1.93 9.45
N ALA A 53 -9.29 -0.72 8.90
CA ALA A 53 -10.39 -0.28 8.04
C ALA A 53 -10.50 -1.09 6.72
N GLY A 54 -9.55 -1.99 6.46
CA GLY A 54 -9.57 -2.90 5.33
C GLY A 54 -9.11 -2.23 4.05
N GLY A 55 -9.50 -2.80 2.91
CA GLY A 55 -9.13 -2.34 1.58
C GLY A 55 -9.24 -3.48 0.57
N LYS A 56 -9.25 -3.15 -0.72
CA LYS A 56 -9.38 -4.16 -1.78
C LYS A 56 -8.13 -5.02 -1.98
N ARG A 57 -7.00 -4.65 -1.35
CA ARG A 57 -5.67 -5.31 -1.47
C ARG A 57 -5.26 -5.60 -2.92
N PHE A 58 -5.62 -4.70 -3.83
CA PHE A 58 -5.42 -4.87 -5.26
C PHE A 58 -3.93 -4.86 -5.64
N ARG A 59 -3.12 -4.01 -4.99
CA ARG A 59 -1.67 -3.92 -5.22
C ARG A 59 -0.93 -5.18 -4.76
N PRO A 60 -1.17 -5.70 -3.53
CA PRO A 60 -0.71 -7.04 -3.14
C PRO A 60 -1.11 -8.13 -4.12
N LEU A 61 -2.37 -8.14 -4.56
CA LEU A 61 -2.87 -9.14 -5.49
C LEU A 61 -2.11 -9.11 -6.82
N ILE A 62 -1.91 -7.93 -7.42
CA ILE A 62 -1.12 -7.79 -8.64
C ILE A 62 0.32 -8.29 -8.44
N THR A 63 0.92 -8.01 -7.28
CA THR A 63 2.28 -8.48 -6.97
C THR A 63 2.35 -10.01 -6.95
N VAL A 64 1.39 -10.66 -6.30
CA VAL A 64 1.31 -12.14 -6.25
C VAL A 64 1.03 -12.71 -7.65
N LEU A 65 0.09 -12.12 -8.39
CA LEU A 65 -0.22 -12.55 -9.76
C LEU A 65 0.98 -12.39 -10.69
N SER A 66 1.75 -11.31 -10.57
CA SER A 66 2.97 -11.10 -11.37
C SER A 66 4.02 -12.18 -11.11
N ALA A 67 4.11 -12.68 -9.86
CA ALA A 67 5.01 -13.77 -9.53
C ALA A 67 4.64 -15.11 -10.19
N THR A 68 3.40 -15.27 -10.67
CA THR A 68 2.98 -16.47 -11.43
C THR A 68 3.65 -16.57 -12.80
N LEU A 69 4.21 -15.47 -13.32
CA LEU A 69 5.05 -15.47 -14.53
C LEU A 69 6.47 -15.99 -14.27
N GLY A 70 6.82 -16.19 -13.00
CA GLY A 70 8.09 -16.77 -12.55
C GLY A 70 7.85 -17.88 -11.52
N ASP A 71 8.71 -17.91 -10.50
CA ASP A 71 8.59 -18.87 -9.40
C ASP A 71 7.68 -18.33 -8.29
N VAL A 72 6.42 -18.80 -8.29
CA VAL A 72 5.37 -18.43 -7.31
C VAL A 72 5.64 -18.95 -5.89
N HIS A 73 6.61 -19.85 -5.71
CA HIS A 73 6.93 -20.43 -4.41
C HIS A 73 7.95 -19.60 -3.62
N LYS A 74 8.55 -18.57 -4.23
CA LYS A 74 9.52 -17.70 -3.57
C LYS A 74 8.95 -17.01 -2.32
N PRO A 75 9.60 -17.15 -1.15
CA PRO A 75 9.14 -16.50 0.08
C PRO A 75 9.17 -14.97 0.00
N GLU A 76 10.03 -14.39 -0.85
CA GLU A 76 10.18 -12.95 -1.06
C GLU A 76 8.93 -12.28 -1.62
N ILE A 77 8.03 -13.03 -2.27
CA ILE A 77 6.79 -12.49 -2.87
C ILE A 77 5.92 -11.82 -1.81
N VAL A 78 5.77 -12.45 -0.64
CA VAL A 78 4.97 -11.89 0.46
C VAL A 78 5.60 -10.58 0.93
N LYS A 79 6.92 -10.56 1.12
CA LYS A 79 7.65 -9.36 1.55
C LYS A 79 7.51 -8.22 0.53
N ALA A 80 7.67 -8.51 -0.77
CA ALA A 80 7.49 -7.54 -1.83
C ALA A 80 6.06 -6.96 -1.85
N ALA A 81 5.04 -7.80 -1.75
CA ALA A 81 3.65 -7.36 -1.70
C ALA A 81 3.35 -6.48 -0.47
N VAL A 82 3.94 -6.80 0.68
CA VAL A 82 3.84 -5.98 1.90
C VAL A 82 4.54 -4.63 1.73
N VAL A 83 5.73 -4.58 1.12
CA VAL A 83 6.42 -3.31 0.81
C VAL A 83 5.53 -2.41 -0.05
N VAL A 84 4.93 -2.97 -1.10
CA VAL A 84 4.04 -2.21 -1.99
C VAL A 84 2.82 -1.66 -1.24
N GLU A 85 2.15 -2.47 -0.41
CA GLU A 85 0.97 -1.99 0.31
C GLU A 85 1.32 -1.04 1.47
N LEU A 86 2.45 -1.22 2.15
CA LEU A 86 2.93 -0.25 3.15
C LEU A 86 3.24 1.11 2.52
N THR A 87 3.87 1.10 1.34
CA THR A 87 4.11 2.33 0.57
C THR A 87 2.79 3.00 0.21
N HIS A 88 1.83 2.22 -0.29
CA HIS A 88 0.49 2.73 -0.61
C HIS A 88 -0.26 3.26 0.62
N LEU A 89 -0.11 2.61 1.78
CA LEU A 89 -0.69 3.12 3.02
C LEU A 89 -0.01 4.44 3.40
N ALA A 90 1.32 4.51 3.41
CA ALA A 90 2.05 5.75 3.72
C ALA A 90 1.58 6.93 2.87
N THR A 91 1.42 6.73 1.55
CA THR A 91 0.94 7.80 0.66
C THR A 91 -0.50 8.19 0.97
N LEU A 92 -1.39 7.25 1.32
CA LEU A 92 -2.75 7.61 1.74
C LEU A 92 -2.78 8.51 2.99
N TYR A 93 -1.86 8.34 3.93
CA TYR A 93 -1.77 9.22 5.11
C TYR A 93 -1.35 10.64 4.70
N HIS A 94 -0.42 10.76 3.75
CA HIS A 94 0.03 12.04 3.23
C HIS A 94 -1.05 12.71 2.35
N ASP A 95 -1.72 11.95 1.48
CA ASP A 95 -2.80 12.41 0.62
C ASP A 95 -3.99 12.91 1.45
N ASP A 96 -4.39 12.19 2.50
CA ASP A 96 -5.47 12.63 3.41
C ASP A 96 -5.18 14.00 4.04
N VAL A 97 -3.91 14.35 4.25
CA VAL A 97 -3.49 15.67 4.74
C VAL A 97 -3.52 16.72 3.62
N MET A 98 -3.01 16.39 2.43
CA MET A 98 -3.00 17.30 1.28
C MET A 98 -4.42 17.65 0.80
N ASP A 99 -5.33 16.67 0.82
CA ASP A 99 -6.71 16.79 0.36
C ASP A 99 -7.68 17.33 1.43
N GLU A 100 -7.19 17.59 2.66
CA GLU A 100 -8.01 17.89 3.84
C GLU A 100 -9.15 16.87 4.05
N ALA A 101 -8.89 15.59 3.74
CA ALA A 101 -9.90 14.55 3.76
C ALA A 101 -10.44 14.34 5.18
N THR A 102 -11.77 14.18 5.32
CA THR A 102 -12.42 13.88 6.60
C THR A 102 -12.70 12.39 6.82
N MET A 103 -12.69 11.60 5.74
CA MET A 103 -13.03 10.17 5.74
C MET A 103 -12.15 9.39 4.74
N ARG A 104 -11.76 8.18 5.11
CA ARG A 104 -11.02 7.23 4.25
C ARG A 104 -11.49 5.81 4.51
N ARG A 105 -11.87 5.09 3.44
CA ARG A 105 -12.37 3.69 3.51
C ARG A 105 -13.52 3.49 4.51
N GLY A 106 -14.39 4.49 4.67
CA GLY A 106 -15.50 4.46 5.63
C GLY A 106 -15.11 4.69 7.09
N ALA A 107 -13.83 4.90 7.38
CA ALA A 107 -13.33 5.37 8.68
C ALA A 107 -13.02 6.87 8.64
N VAL A 108 -12.98 7.53 9.80
CA VAL A 108 -12.46 8.90 9.92
C VAL A 108 -11.00 8.89 9.48
N SER A 109 -10.58 9.84 8.64
CA SER A 109 -9.18 9.96 8.23
C SER A 109 -8.27 10.25 9.43
N VAL A 110 -6.98 9.92 9.31
CA VAL A 110 -6.05 10.04 10.45
C VAL A 110 -5.78 11.51 10.79
N ASN A 111 -5.68 12.39 9.79
CA ASN A 111 -5.52 13.83 9.99
C ASN A 111 -6.70 14.44 10.75
N GLN A 112 -7.94 13.98 10.47
CA GLN A 112 -9.14 14.44 11.16
C GLN A 112 -9.29 13.88 12.58
N ARG A 113 -8.88 12.62 12.81
CA ARG A 113 -8.92 12.01 14.15
C ARG A 113 -7.84 12.55 15.08
N PHE A 114 -6.70 12.92 14.52
CA PHE A 114 -5.51 13.37 15.25
C PHE A 114 -5.14 14.81 14.83
N SER A 115 -4.09 14.96 14.04
CA SER A 115 -3.67 16.24 13.44
C SER A 115 -2.90 15.96 12.15
N ASN A 116 -2.76 16.99 11.30
CA ASN A 116 -1.99 16.89 10.05
C ASN A 116 -0.54 16.44 10.31
N SER A 117 0.14 17.04 11.28
CA SER A 117 1.53 16.69 11.62
C SER A 117 1.66 15.24 12.10
N GLN A 118 0.70 14.74 12.88
CA GLN A 118 0.70 13.36 13.35
C GLN A 118 0.42 12.37 12.21
N ALA A 119 -0.48 12.71 11.28
CA ALA A 119 -0.73 11.90 10.09
C ALA A 119 0.51 11.80 9.19
N ILE A 120 1.22 12.90 8.98
CA ILE A 120 2.50 12.91 8.23
C ILE A 120 3.51 11.96 8.88
N LEU A 121 3.73 12.09 10.19
CA LEU A 121 4.69 11.26 10.93
C LEU A 121 4.29 9.77 10.94
N ALA A 122 3.00 9.45 10.96
CA ALA A 122 2.52 8.08 10.84
C ALA A 122 2.77 7.51 9.44
N GLY A 123 2.59 8.31 8.38
CA GLY A 123 2.97 7.96 7.02
C GLY A 123 4.48 7.70 6.90
N ASP A 124 5.31 8.57 7.47
CA ASP A 124 6.77 8.44 7.46
C ASP A 124 7.23 7.16 8.20
N PHE A 125 6.57 6.83 9.31
CA PHE A 125 6.83 5.58 10.03
C PHE A 125 6.53 4.35 9.16
N LEU A 126 5.39 4.32 8.47
CA LEU A 126 5.05 3.21 7.58
C LEU A 126 6.02 3.12 6.40
N PHE A 127 6.46 4.26 5.87
CA PHE A 127 7.47 4.31 4.82
C PHE A 127 8.84 3.80 5.30
N ALA A 128 9.23 4.10 6.54
CA ALA A 128 10.43 3.55 7.15
C ALA A 128 10.36 2.01 7.27
N ARG A 129 9.21 1.46 7.67
CA ARG A 129 8.98 0.00 7.69
C ARG A 129 9.06 -0.63 6.30
N ALA A 130 8.47 0.01 5.29
CA ALA A 130 8.60 -0.42 3.90
C ALA A 130 10.07 -0.42 3.44
N SER A 131 10.83 0.61 3.83
CA SER A 131 12.25 0.76 3.50
C SER A 131 13.13 -0.31 4.15
N GLU A 132 12.84 -0.69 5.39
CA GLU A 132 13.51 -1.81 6.07
C GLU A 132 13.26 -3.12 5.33
N LEU A 133 12.00 -3.41 4.99
CA LEU A 133 11.63 -4.65 4.28
C LEU A 133 12.18 -4.71 2.85
N VAL A 134 12.22 -3.60 2.12
CA VAL A 134 12.75 -3.61 0.75
C VAL A 134 14.27 -3.77 0.73
N ALA A 135 14.98 -3.31 1.77
CA ALA A 135 16.41 -3.54 1.92
C ALA A 135 16.75 -5.05 1.99
N ASP A 136 15.91 -5.84 2.66
CA ASP A 136 16.05 -7.30 2.70
C ASP A 136 15.83 -7.98 1.34
N LEU A 137 15.14 -7.32 0.39
CA LEU A 137 14.94 -7.83 -0.97
C LEU A 137 16.14 -7.55 -1.88
N GLY A 138 17.10 -6.75 -1.41
CA GLY A 138 18.34 -6.45 -2.10
C GLY A 138 18.37 -5.07 -2.77
N PRO A 139 19.56 -4.64 -3.24
CA PRO A 139 19.81 -3.28 -3.70
C PRO A 139 19.01 -2.88 -4.95
N GLU A 140 18.65 -3.84 -5.80
CA GLU A 140 17.82 -3.58 -6.97
C GLU A 140 16.39 -3.21 -6.57
N ALA A 141 15.80 -3.94 -5.61
CA ALA A 141 14.46 -3.64 -5.09
C ALA A 141 14.43 -2.26 -4.40
N VAL A 142 15.46 -1.92 -3.63
CA VAL A 142 15.61 -0.59 -3.01
C VAL A 142 15.63 0.50 -4.08
N ARG A 143 16.39 0.32 -5.17
CA ARG A 143 16.45 1.29 -6.27
C ARG A 143 15.10 1.44 -6.96
N LEU A 144 14.42 0.33 -7.24
CA LEU A 144 13.09 0.36 -7.87
C LEU A 144 12.06 1.09 -7.00
N GLN A 145 12.08 0.83 -5.69
CA GLN A 145 11.21 1.50 -4.72
C GLN A 145 11.50 3.01 -4.68
N ALA A 146 12.77 3.42 -4.64
CA ALA A 146 13.15 4.83 -4.63
C ALA A 146 12.69 5.56 -5.91
N GLN A 147 12.91 4.98 -7.09
CA GLN A 147 12.46 5.54 -8.37
C GLN A 147 10.93 5.61 -8.46
N THR A 148 10.24 4.59 -7.95
CA THR A 148 8.77 4.58 -7.91
C THR A 148 8.24 5.68 -7.01
N PHE A 149 8.85 5.86 -5.85
CA PHE A 149 8.46 6.91 -4.90
C PHE A 149 8.76 8.32 -5.44
N GLU A 150 9.91 8.53 -6.06
CA GLU A 150 10.25 9.79 -6.73
C GLU A 150 9.21 10.16 -7.80
N ARG A 151 8.82 9.19 -8.64
CA ARG A 151 7.77 9.40 -9.66
C ARG A 151 6.42 9.72 -9.03
N LEU A 152 6.06 9.05 -7.94
CA LEU A 152 4.81 9.30 -7.22
C LEU A 152 4.78 10.73 -6.66
N VAL A 153 5.81 11.13 -5.93
CA VAL A 153 5.91 12.48 -5.35
C VAL A 153 5.94 13.55 -6.43
N THR A 154 6.66 13.31 -7.53
CA THR A 154 6.68 14.23 -8.68
C THR A 154 5.30 14.39 -9.29
N GLY A 155 4.56 13.29 -9.48
CA GLY A 155 3.19 13.32 -9.98
C GLY A 155 2.27 14.15 -9.08
N GLN A 156 2.32 13.91 -7.77
CA GLN A 156 1.52 14.64 -6.80
C GLN A 156 1.85 16.14 -6.77
N LEU A 157 3.14 16.48 -6.89
CA LEU A 157 3.59 17.88 -6.93
C LEU A 157 3.06 18.59 -8.18
N LEU A 158 3.11 17.93 -9.35
CA LEU A 158 2.59 18.50 -10.59
C LEU A 158 1.06 18.68 -10.53
N GLU A 159 0.33 17.70 -9.98
CA GLU A 159 -1.10 17.82 -9.75
C GLU A 159 -1.44 19.02 -8.85
N THR A 160 -0.68 19.21 -7.76
CA THR A 160 -0.88 20.31 -6.82
C THR A 160 -0.51 21.67 -7.41
N ALA A 161 0.51 21.73 -8.26
CA ALA A 161 0.95 22.97 -8.90
C ALA A 161 -0.04 23.48 -9.97
N GLY A 162 -0.75 22.57 -10.63
CA GLY A 162 -1.64 22.88 -11.75
C GLY A 162 -0.89 23.36 -13.01
N PRO A 163 -1.60 23.55 -14.13
CA PRO A 163 -1.00 24.02 -15.38
C PRO A 163 -0.41 25.41 -15.20
N LYS A 164 0.72 25.68 -15.86
CA LYS A 164 1.22 27.07 -15.98
C LYS A 164 0.21 27.90 -16.77
N ALA A 165 0.25 29.22 -16.57
CA ALA A 165 -0.71 30.15 -17.20
C ALA A 165 -0.72 30.10 -18.74
N ASP A 166 0.32 29.54 -19.36
CA ASP A 166 0.51 29.37 -20.80
C ASP A 166 0.38 27.91 -21.29
N GLU A 167 0.09 26.96 -20.42
CA GLU A 167 -0.09 25.53 -20.76
C GLU A 167 -1.58 25.18 -20.93
N ASP A 168 -1.88 24.31 -21.91
CA ASP A 168 -3.23 23.81 -22.12
C ASP A 168 -3.62 22.86 -20.96
N PRO A 169 -4.71 23.14 -20.22
CA PRO A 169 -5.17 22.29 -19.11
C PRO A 169 -5.47 20.84 -19.53
N VAL A 170 -5.79 20.59 -20.81
CA VAL A 170 -6.12 19.26 -21.33
C VAL A 170 -4.86 18.48 -21.72
N GLU A 171 -3.78 19.14 -22.14
CA GLU A 171 -2.49 18.45 -22.38
C GLU A 171 -1.66 18.30 -21.09
N PHE A 172 -1.95 19.10 -20.06
CA PHE A 172 -1.28 19.03 -18.76
C PHE A 172 -1.66 17.78 -17.93
N HIS A 173 -2.84 17.20 -18.15
CA HIS A 173 -3.37 16.03 -17.44
C HIS A 173 -3.35 14.76 -18.29
#